data_AF-A0A661PKB3-F1
#
_entry.id   AF-A0A661PKB3-F1
#
_cell.length_a   1.000
_cell.length_b   1.000
_cell.length_c   1.000
_cell.angle_alpha   90.00
_cell.angle_beta   90.00
_cell.angle_gamma   90.00
#
_symmetry.space_group_name_H-M   'P 1'
#
loop_
_entity.id
_entity.type
_entity.pdbx_description
1 polymer ?
#
loop_
_entity_poly.entity_id
_entity_poly.type
_entity_poly.pdbx_seq_one_letter_code
_entity_poly.pdbx_strand_id
1 'polypeptide(L)'
;MSDKKIKSNPDEKKVNESPEKVIEKPKSIKKKSSPILWITRIVLIIVLFIFVWYIFSDRNTPYTDQARITELVLPITPRVSGYLTDVNIKLHSKVKFDDLLFQIDTV
;
A
#
# COMPACT_ATOMS: atom_id res chain seq x y z
N MET A 1 -76.39 22.00 50.97
CA MET A 1 -76.55 22.73 49.69
C MET A 1 -75.61 22.08 48.69
N SER A 2 -76.12 21.65 47.53
CA SER A 2 -75.44 21.37 46.24
C SER A 2 -73.97 20.87 46.18
N ASP A 3 -73.60 19.89 45.35
CA ASP A 3 -74.39 19.09 44.38
C ASP A 3 -73.57 17.88 43.84
N LYS A 4 -74.28 16.91 43.24
CA LYS A 4 -73.86 16.00 42.13
C LYS A 4 -72.45 15.34 42.14
N LYS A 5 -72.35 13.99 42.17
CA LYS A 5 -72.39 13.05 41.00
C LYS A 5 -71.15 13.17 40.06
N ILE A 6 -70.50 12.13 39.53
CA ILE A 6 -70.81 10.70 39.33
C ILE A 6 -69.52 9.85 39.22
N LYS A 7 -69.64 8.58 39.64
CA LYS A 7 -68.84 7.37 39.33
C LYS A 7 -67.84 7.39 38.14
N SER A 8 -66.70 6.73 38.34
CA SER A 8 -66.32 5.51 37.58
C SER A 8 -65.37 4.62 38.39
N ASN A 9 -65.46 3.30 38.18
CA ASN A 9 -64.86 2.17 38.92
C ASN A 9 -63.89 1.42 37.98
N PRO A 10 -63.01 0.47 38.41
CA PRO A 10 -62.62 0.07 39.76
C PRO A 10 -61.30 0.73 40.26
N ASP A 11 -60.08 0.17 40.29
CA ASP A 11 -59.48 -1.09 39.81
C ASP A 11 -58.51 -1.71 40.88
N GLU A 12 -57.91 -2.87 40.59
CA GLU A 12 -57.25 -3.76 41.56
C GLU A 12 -55.81 -4.17 41.15
N LYS A 13 -54.84 -3.98 42.06
CA LYS A 13 -53.95 -5.08 42.52
C LYS A 13 -53.13 -4.72 43.75
N LYS A 14 -53.12 -5.65 44.72
CA LYS A 14 -52.41 -5.54 45.99
C LYS A 14 -50.89 -5.73 45.82
N VAL A 15 -50.13 -5.06 46.67
CA VAL A 15 -48.72 -5.32 46.95
C VAL A 15 -48.63 -5.85 48.38
N ASN A 16 -47.99 -7.00 48.57
CA ASN A 16 -47.83 -7.64 49.87
C ASN A 16 -46.39 -8.14 50.06
N GLU A 17 -45.75 -7.56 51.07
CA GLU A 17 -44.69 -8.05 51.96
C GLU A 17 -43.44 -8.76 51.40
N SER A 18 -42.29 -8.20 51.78
CA SER A 18 -40.98 -8.86 51.87
C SER A 18 -40.98 -9.78 53.11
N PRO A 19 -40.30 -10.95 53.08
CA PRO A 19 -38.99 -10.96 53.73
C PRO A 19 -37.88 -11.84 53.10
N GLU A 20 -36.67 -11.30 53.19
CA GLU A 20 -35.41 -11.96 53.56
C GLU A 20 -34.65 -12.94 52.60
N LYS A 21 -33.62 -12.37 51.97
CA LYS A 21 -32.21 -12.88 51.85
C LYS A 21 -31.93 -14.16 51.04
N VAL A 22 -31.50 -13.93 49.79
CA VAL A 22 -30.36 -14.64 49.18
C VAL A 22 -29.39 -13.62 48.59
N ILE A 23 -28.21 -13.44 49.22
CA ILE A 23 -27.12 -12.62 48.68
C ILE A 23 -26.24 -13.53 47.80
N GLU A 24 -26.63 -13.73 46.56
CA GLU A 24 -25.71 -14.28 45.56
C GLU A 24 -24.84 -13.16 44.96
N LYS A 25 -23.52 -13.30 45.13
CA LYS A 25 -22.51 -12.40 44.55
C LYS A 25 -22.64 -12.38 43.02
N PRO A 26 -22.40 -11.26 42.34
CA PRO A 26 -22.44 -11.21 40.87
C PRO A 26 -21.41 -12.18 40.29
N LYS A 27 -21.93 -13.27 39.70
CA LYS A 27 -21.12 -14.36 39.15
C LYS A 27 -20.28 -13.81 38.00
N SER A 28 -18.96 -13.79 38.21
CA SER A 28 -17.98 -13.24 37.28
C SER A 28 -18.24 -13.66 35.84
N ILE A 29 -18.49 -12.70 34.95
CA ILE A 29 -18.65 -12.95 33.53
C ILE A 29 -17.30 -13.43 32.98
N LYS A 30 -17.11 -14.75 32.89
CA LYS A 30 -15.97 -15.34 32.17
C LYS A 30 -16.14 -15.00 30.69
N LYS A 31 -15.62 -13.85 30.28
CA LYS A 31 -15.57 -13.37 28.90
C LYS A 31 -14.78 -14.38 28.07
N LYS A 32 -15.50 -15.31 27.43
CA LYS A 32 -14.90 -16.23 26.44
C LYS A 32 -14.16 -15.37 25.43
N SER A 33 -12.87 -15.66 25.21
CA SER A 33 -12.05 -14.93 24.24
C SER A 33 -12.68 -15.09 22.87
N SER A 34 -13.36 -14.05 22.39
CA SER A 34 -14.04 -14.09 21.11
C SER A 34 -12.97 -14.26 20.02
N PRO A 35 -13.14 -15.23 19.09
CA PRO A 35 -12.12 -15.51 18.07
C PRO A 35 -11.80 -14.27 17.23
N ILE A 36 -12.77 -13.34 17.10
CA ILE A 36 -12.60 -12.03 16.48
C ILE A 36 -11.42 -11.24 17.07
N LEU A 37 -11.20 -11.23 18.39
CA LEU A 37 -10.09 -10.49 19.01
C LEU A 37 -8.73 -11.10 18.68
N TRP A 38 -8.68 -12.42 18.46
CA TRP A 38 -7.46 -13.10 18.04
C TRP A 38 -7.16 -12.82 16.56
N ILE A 39 -8.18 -12.90 15.70
CA ILE A 39 -8.07 -12.49 14.28
C ILE A 39 -7.62 -11.02 14.18
N THR A 40 -8.26 -10.09 14.89
CA THR A 40 -7.87 -8.67 14.89
C THR A 40 -6.41 -8.48 15.33
N ARG A 41 -5.92 -9.25 16.32
CA ARG A 41 -4.52 -9.19 16.74
C ARG A 41 -3.55 -9.73 15.68
N ILE A 42 -3.91 -10.80 14.97
CA ILE A 42 -3.12 -11.32 13.84
C ILE A 42 -3.04 -10.27 12.72
N VAL A 43 -4.18 -9.68 12.34
CA VAL A 43 -4.25 -8.67 11.28
C VAL A 43 -3.43 -7.43 11.66
N LEU A 44 -3.52 -6.97 12.91
CA LEU A 44 -2.72 -5.85 13.40
C LEU A 44 -1.21 -6.12 13.32
N ILE A 45 -0.76 -7.34 13.63
CA ILE A 45 0.65 -7.73 13.50
C ILE A 45 1.08 -7.76 12.02
N ILE A 46 0.25 -8.29 11.12
CA ILE A 46 0.52 -8.33 9.67
C ILE A 46 0.62 -6.92 9.09
N VAL A 47 -0.31 -6.02 9.44
CA VAL A 47 -0.27 -4.62 9.00
C VAL A 47 0.99 -3.92 9.52
N LEU A 48 1.36 -4.12 10.79
CA LEU A 48 2.59 -3.56 11.35
C LEU A 48 3.84 -4.10 10.63
N PHE A 49 3.87 -5.39 10.30
CA PHE A 49 4.98 -6.02 9.59
C PHE A 49 5.14 -5.46 8.17
N ILE A 50 4.05 -5.35 7.41
CA ILE A 50 4.05 -4.75 6.07
C ILE A 50 4.47 -3.28 6.14
N PHE A 51 4.00 -2.53 7.15
CA PHE A 51 4.37 -1.12 7.35
C PHE A 51 5.87 -0.93 7.63
N VAL A 52 6.46 -1.75 8.51
CA VAL A 52 7.91 -1.73 8.77
C VAL A 52 8.71 -2.13 7.53
N TRP A 53 8.26 -3.15 6.80
CA TRP A 53 8.87 -3.56 5.53
C TRP A 53 8.83 -2.46 4.46
N TYR A 54 7.71 -1.74 4.37
CA TYR A 54 7.52 -0.63 3.44
C TYR A 54 8.49 0.52 3.72
N ILE A 55 8.59 0.98 4.98
CA ILE A 55 9.57 2.00 5.39
C ILE A 55 11.01 1.60 5.05
N PHE A 56 11.35 0.32 5.23
CA PHE A 56 12.68 -0.19 4.87
C PHE A 56 12.89 -0.22 3.34
N SER A 57 11.86 -0.54 2.56
CA SER A 57 11.92 -0.57 1.10
C SER A 57 12.06 0.82 0.48
N ASP A 58 11.30 1.80 1.00
CA ASP A 58 11.38 3.20 0.57
C ASP A 58 12.77 3.80 0.82
N ARG A 59 13.40 3.46 1.95
CA ARG A 59 14.77 3.87 2.27
C ARG A 59 15.84 3.32 1.31
N ASN A 60 15.57 2.18 0.69
CA ASN A 60 16.51 1.46 -0.19
C ASN A 60 16.27 1.69 -1.69
N THR A 61 15.19 2.40 -2.07
CA THR A 61 14.83 2.62 -3.49
C THR A 61 15.05 4.09 -3.87
N PRO A 62 16.26 4.49 -4.31
CA PRO A 62 16.50 5.83 -4.81
C PRO A 62 15.80 6.02 -6.16
N TYR A 63 14.66 6.71 -6.15
CA TYR A 63 13.97 7.12 -7.38
C TYR A 63 14.68 8.33 -8.00
N THR A 64 15.15 8.18 -9.24
CA THR A 64 15.64 9.28 -10.05
C THR A 64 15.20 9.12 -11.49
N ASP A 65 14.59 10.17 -12.04
CA ASP A 65 14.24 10.29 -13.46
C ASP A 65 15.43 10.83 -14.29
N GLN A 66 16.60 11.02 -13.66
CA GLN A 66 17.81 11.58 -14.26
C GLN A 66 18.87 10.51 -14.53
N ALA A 67 18.45 9.30 -14.90
CA ALA A 67 19.34 8.25 -15.36
C ALA A 67 19.99 8.68 -16.69
N ARG A 68 21.33 8.74 -16.72
CA ARG A 68 22.12 9.01 -17.94
C ARG A 68 23.01 7.83 -18.26
N ILE A 69 23.03 7.41 -19.52
CA ILE A 69 23.94 6.40 -20.02
C ILE A 69 25.24 7.10 -20.42
N THR A 70 26.34 6.74 -19.75
CA THR A 70 27.68 7.21 -20.10
C THR A 70 28.40 6.07 -20.82
N GLU A 71 28.47 6.16 -22.15
CA GLU A 71 29.18 5.21 -23.00
C GLU A 71 30.50 5.81 -23.51
N LEU A 72 31.53 4.97 -23.69
CA LEU A 72 32.81 5.40 -24.26
C LEU A 72 32.69 5.49 -25.79
N VAL A 73 32.50 6.71 -26.29
CA VAL A 73 32.49 6.98 -27.74
C VAL A 73 33.92 7.26 -28.22
N LEU A 74 34.46 6.40 -29.07
CA LEU A 74 35.75 6.59 -29.74
C LEU A 74 35.51 7.13 -31.16
N PRO A 75 35.93 8.37 -31.50
CA PRO A 75 35.84 8.87 -32.86
C PRO A 75 36.83 8.15 -33.77
N ILE A 76 36.35 7.68 -34.91
CA ILE A 76 37.19 7.13 -35.98
C ILE A 76 37.57 8.23 -36.96
N THR A 77 38.86 8.34 -37.26
CA THR A 77 39.41 9.35 -38.18
C THR A 77 40.01 8.69 -39.42
N PRO A 78 39.92 9.33 -40.60
CA PRO A 78 40.59 8.83 -41.79
C PRO A 78 42.11 9.01 -41.68
N ARG A 79 42.87 8.04 -42.21
CA ARG A 79 44.34 8.11 -42.25
C ARG A 79 44.87 9.01 -43.36
N VAL A 80 44.04 9.33 -44.36
CA VAL A 80 44.39 10.10 -45.55
C VAL A 80 43.44 11.28 -45.73
N SER A 81 43.93 12.34 -46.37
CA SER A 81 43.10 13.46 -46.83
C SER A 81 42.43 13.10 -48.15
N GLY A 82 41.19 13.56 -48.34
CA GLY A 82 40.41 13.29 -49.56
C GLY A 82 38.96 13.73 -49.42
N TYR A 83 38.17 13.56 -50.48
CA TYR A 83 36.74 13.83 -50.47
C TYR A 83 35.93 12.59 -50.10
N LEU A 84 34.88 12.76 -49.29
CA LEU A 84 33.97 11.68 -48.91
C LEU A 84 33.06 11.34 -50.09
N THR A 85 33.16 10.14 -50.64
CA THR A 85 32.39 9.71 -51.82
C THR A 85 31.13 8.95 -51.47
N ASP A 86 31.14 8.16 -50.38
CA ASP A 86 30.02 7.30 -50.01
C ASP A 86 30.00 7.02 -48.49
N VAL A 87 28.80 6.80 -47.93
CA VAL A 87 28.55 6.54 -46.50
C VAL A 87 27.62 5.35 -46.37
N ASN A 88 28.17 4.21 -45.95
CA ASN A 88 27.49 2.91 -45.95
C ASN A 88 26.74 2.61 -44.64
N ILE A 89 26.74 3.55 -43.69
CA ILE A 89 26.12 3.39 -42.37
C ILE A 89 24.96 4.37 -42.13
N LYS A 90 24.03 3.97 -41.26
CA LYS A 90 22.96 4.82 -40.74
C LYS A 90 23.05 4.90 -39.21
N LEU A 91 22.44 5.93 -38.62
CA LEU A 91 22.35 6.06 -37.17
C LEU A 91 21.76 4.77 -36.54
N HIS A 92 22.35 4.34 -35.42
CA HIS A 92 22.02 3.09 -34.70
C HIS A 92 22.27 1.78 -35.47
N SER A 93 23.00 1.80 -36.60
CA SER A 93 23.43 0.57 -37.27
C SER A 93 24.50 -0.16 -36.46
N LYS A 94 24.36 -1.48 -36.28
CA LYS A 94 25.39 -2.32 -35.68
C LYS A 94 26.40 -2.74 -36.74
N VAL A 95 27.66 -2.38 -36.53
CA VAL A 95 28.80 -2.72 -37.40
C VAL A 95 29.69 -3.79 -36.75
N LYS A 96 30.46 -4.49 -37.58
CA LYS A 96 31.52 -5.44 -37.20
C LYS A 96 32.89 -4.87 -37.54
N PHE A 97 33.92 -5.56 -37.08
CA PHE A 97 35.27 -5.34 -37.60
C PHE A 97 35.30 -5.69 -39.10
N ASP A 98 36.04 -4.91 -39.88
CA ASP A 98 36.16 -5.00 -41.35
C ASP A 98 34.93 -4.55 -42.19
N ASP A 99 33.86 -4.05 -41.56
CA ASP A 99 32.74 -3.44 -42.30
C ASP A 99 33.16 -2.10 -42.94
N LEU A 100 32.80 -1.89 -44.22
CA LEU A 100 33.02 -0.62 -44.92
C LEU A 100 32.08 0.46 -44.37
N LEU A 101 32.64 1.48 -43.72
CA LEU A 101 31.85 2.56 -43.10
C LEU A 101 31.66 3.76 -44.03
N PHE A 102 32.74 4.17 -44.69
CA PHE A 102 32.80 5.32 -45.60
C PHE A 102 33.90 5.13 -46.64
N GLN A 103 33.69 5.70 -47.82
CA GLN A 103 34.68 5.73 -48.90
C GLN A 103 35.23 7.15 -49.06
N ILE A 104 36.54 7.26 -49.30
CA ILE A 104 37.26 8.53 -49.45
C ILE A 104 38.09 8.44 -50.73
N ASP A 105 37.91 9.42 -51.61
CA ASP A 105 38.72 9.60 -52.81
C ASP A 105 39.88 10.55 -52.51
N THR A 106 41.10 10.06 -52.70
CA THR A 106 42.34 10.81 -52.46
C THR A 106 42.72 11.57 -53.73
N VAL A 107 42.71 12.90 -53.64
CA VAL A 107 43.08 13.83 -54.72
C VAL A 107 44.59 14.08 -54.74
#